data_AF-A0A6J6E0M5-F1
#
_entry.id   AF-A0A6J6E0M5-F1
#
_cell.length_a   1.000
_cell.length_b   1.000
_cell.length_c   1.000
_cell.angle_alpha   90.00
_cell.angle_beta   90.00
_cell.angle_gamma   90.00
#
_symmetry.space_group_name_H-M   'P 1'
#
loop_
_entity.id
_entity.type
_entity.pdbx_description
1 polymer ?
#
loop_
_entity_poly.entity_id
_entity_poly.type
_entity_poly.pdbx_seq_one_letter_code
_entity_poly.pdbx_strand_id
1 'polypeptide(L)'
;MDLDPHLKMIIDRYATYTGSDPRRAPAVLLTIAFVESAFGAWHIKGGIGQLSNALQTRCQDLGVKFEFNSRVTEITVDHDRTKGIVIKDKTFIASDLVVANADAEHVYNNLISKNVKSARYEREKLRRSTKSLSGFSLLLGLDNSRGKNVELAHHNVFFPQNYDNEFEDVFNRKIPVDDPTIYICAPKDDSMVKSVNKESWFVLVNAPRHEPDSGWDWQQNGDIYAKKILNKLDGLGMNVSPRLEFLKYRTPADLENYAMAPGGSIYGTSSNSAASAFLRARNRSKTKGLFCVGGSAHPGGGLPLVGISAEIVANCIGKA
;
A
#
# COMPACT_ATOMS: atom_id res chain seq x y z
N MET A 1 -24.21 -13.57 23.13
CA MET A 1 -23.20 -14.51 22.61
C MET A 1 -21.87 -13.98 23.09
N ASP A 2 -21.28 -14.61 24.09
CA ASP A 2 -19.95 -14.25 24.59
C ASP A 2 -18.92 -14.88 23.64
N LEU A 3 -18.62 -14.17 22.54
CA LEU A 3 -17.55 -14.55 21.63
C LEU A 3 -16.21 -14.34 22.32
N ASP A 4 -15.30 -15.29 22.15
CA ASP A 4 -13.91 -15.16 22.59
C ASP A 4 -13.31 -13.86 21.99
N PRO A 5 -12.75 -12.95 22.82
CA PRO A 5 -12.21 -11.69 22.35
C PRO A 5 -11.10 -11.86 21.31
N HIS A 6 -10.35 -12.97 21.33
CA HIS A 6 -9.31 -13.24 20.34
C HIS A 6 -9.88 -13.56 18.96
N LEU A 7 -11.04 -14.25 18.90
CA LEU A 7 -11.73 -14.48 17.62
C LEU A 7 -12.22 -13.17 17.01
N LYS A 8 -12.70 -12.25 17.86
CA LYS A 8 -13.06 -10.90 17.42
C LYS A 8 -11.84 -10.17 16.82
N MET A 9 -10.68 -10.21 17.47
CA MET A 9 -9.44 -9.59 16.94
C MET A 9 -9.05 -10.17 15.58
N ILE A 10 -9.14 -11.49 15.39
CA ILE A 10 -8.85 -12.15 14.10
C ILE A 10 -9.80 -11.65 13.01
N ILE A 11 -11.09 -11.54 13.31
CA ILE A 11 -12.12 -11.04 12.37
C ILE A 11 -11.87 -9.57 12.03
N ASP A 12 -11.65 -8.74 13.05
CA ASP A 12 -11.44 -7.29 12.91
C ASP A 12 -10.19 -6.97 12.07
N ARG A 13 -9.14 -7.80 12.16
CA ARG A 13 -7.91 -7.64 11.38
C ARG A 13 -8.17 -7.51 9.87
N TYR A 14 -9.16 -8.20 9.32
CA TYR A 14 -9.42 -8.18 7.88
C TYR A 14 -9.87 -6.80 7.36
N ALA A 15 -10.33 -5.88 8.23
CA ALA A 15 -10.56 -4.50 7.83
C ALA A 15 -9.26 -3.79 7.39
N THR A 16 -8.12 -4.17 8.00
CA THR A 16 -6.80 -3.57 7.72
C THR A 16 -6.24 -3.96 6.36
N TYR A 17 -6.75 -5.04 5.73
CA TYR A 17 -6.42 -5.43 4.35
C TYR A 17 -6.94 -4.44 3.30
N THR A 18 -7.76 -3.47 3.72
CA THR A 18 -8.17 -2.32 2.90
C THR A 18 -7.84 -0.98 3.56
N GLY A 19 -7.03 -1.04 4.63
CA GLY A 19 -6.70 0.08 5.49
C GLY A 19 -7.91 0.80 6.09
N SER A 20 -8.91 0.02 6.50
CA SER A 20 -10.17 0.49 7.07
C SER A 20 -10.22 0.26 8.59
N ASP A 21 -11.10 1.00 9.26
CA ASP A 21 -11.41 0.85 10.68
C ASP A 21 -12.45 -0.30 10.85
N PRO A 22 -12.13 -1.39 11.56
CA PRO A 22 -13.05 -2.51 11.75
C PRO A 22 -14.35 -2.12 12.46
N ARG A 23 -14.34 -1.04 13.26
CA ARG A 23 -15.54 -0.51 13.94
C ARG A 23 -16.56 0.07 12.96
N ARG A 24 -16.17 0.31 11.70
CA ARG A 24 -16.97 0.95 10.65
C ARG A 24 -17.04 0.14 9.35
N ALA A 25 -16.09 -0.77 9.13
CA ALA A 25 -15.98 -1.51 7.89
C ALA A 25 -17.20 -2.44 7.68
N PRO A 26 -17.71 -2.56 6.44
CA PRO A 26 -18.80 -3.47 6.15
C PRO A 26 -18.35 -4.94 6.23
N ALA A 27 -19.23 -5.82 6.72
CA ALA A 27 -18.95 -7.25 6.89
C ALA A 27 -18.54 -7.98 5.60
N VAL A 28 -18.83 -7.41 4.42
CA VAL A 28 -18.39 -7.93 3.12
C VAL A 28 -16.87 -8.09 3.03
N LEU A 29 -16.08 -7.35 3.83
CA LEU A 29 -14.62 -7.53 3.89
C LEU A 29 -14.18 -8.91 4.39
N LEU A 30 -15.07 -9.67 5.06
CA LEU A 30 -14.79 -11.05 5.45
C LEU A 30 -14.71 -12.02 4.26
N THR A 31 -15.08 -11.58 3.06
CA THR A 31 -14.74 -12.30 1.83
C THR A 31 -13.22 -12.47 1.66
N ILE A 32 -12.40 -11.57 2.22
CA ILE A 32 -10.94 -11.72 2.21
C ILE A 32 -10.52 -12.93 3.05
N ALA A 33 -11.11 -13.11 4.23
CA ALA A 33 -10.88 -14.27 5.09
C ALA A 33 -11.30 -15.57 4.41
N PHE A 34 -12.43 -15.54 3.69
CA PHE A 34 -12.87 -16.67 2.87
C PHE A 34 -11.87 -16.98 1.76
N VAL A 35 -11.38 -15.98 1.02
CA VAL A 35 -10.42 -16.19 -0.06
C VAL A 35 -9.12 -16.82 0.46
N GLU A 36 -8.59 -16.31 1.57
CA GLU A 36 -7.36 -16.85 2.18
C GLU A 36 -7.55 -18.30 2.68
N SER A 37 -8.68 -18.59 3.33
CA SER A 37 -8.97 -19.94 3.86
C SER A 37 -9.35 -20.96 2.77
N ALA A 38 -10.05 -20.54 1.72
CA ALA A 38 -10.55 -21.43 0.67
C ALA A 38 -9.53 -21.68 -0.45
N PHE A 39 -8.73 -20.67 -0.83
CA PHE A 39 -7.78 -20.77 -1.94
C PHE A 39 -6.31 -20.82 -1.50
N GLY A 40 -6.05 -20.55 -0.22
CA GLY A 40 -4.72 -20.58 0.38
C GLY A 40 -3.90 -19.32 0.15
N ALA A 41 -2.70 -19.31 0.73
CA ALA A 41 -1.69 -18.28 0.58
C ALA A 41 -0.48 -18.83 -0.19
N TRP A 42 0.09 -18.02 -1.08
CA TRP A 42 1.16 -18.42 -1.98
C TRP A 42 2.40 -17.55 -1.79
N HIS A 43 3.57 -18.18 -1.77
CA HIS A 43 4.86 -17.49 -1.75
C HIS A 43 5.56 -17.67 -3.09
N ILE A 44 6.03 -16.55 -3.68
CA ILE A 44 6.84 -16.59 -4.89
C ILE A 44 8.28 -16.76 -4.47
N LYS A 45 8.95 -17.81 -4.98
CA LYS A 45 10.38 -18.02 -4.74
C LYS A 45 11.17 -16.77 -5.12
N GLY A 46 12.02 -16.27 -4.22
CA GLY A 46 12.77 -15.02 -4.37
C GLY A 46 11.97 -13.77 -3.97
N GLY A 47 10.77 -13.94 -3.41
CA GLY A 47 9.88 -12.90 -2.92
C GLY A 47 8.96 -12.28 -3.98
N ILE A 48 8.00 -11.49 -3.51
CA ILE A 48 6.96 -10.86 -4.35
C ILE A 48 7.52 -9.94 -5.45
N GLY A 49 8.74 -9.41 -5.28
CA GLY A 49 9.43 -8.60 -6.29
C GLY A 49 9.65 -9.34 -7.62
N GLN A 50 9.69 -10.67 -7.62
CA GLN A 50 9.79 -11.47 -8.84
C GLN A 50 8.56 -11.34 -9.75
N LEU A 51 7.38 -11.03 -9.19
CA LEU A 51 6.20 -10.78 -10.01
C LEU A 51 6.38 -9.55 -10.91
N SER A 52 6.95 -8.47 -10.36
CA SER A 52 7.24 -7.26 -11.14
C SER A 52 8.28 -7.53 -12.23
N ASN A 53 9.32 -8.32 -11.93
CA ASN A 53 10.32 -8.73 -12.92
C ASN A 53 9.68 -9.53 -14.06
N ALA A 54 8.87 -10.54 -13.73
CA ALA A 54 8.20 -11.38 -14.71
C ALA A 54 7.26 -10.57 -15.62
N LEU A 55 6.51 -9.62 -15.05
CA LEU A 55 5.65 -8.71 -15.81
C LEU A 55 6.47 -7.80 -16.73
N GLN A 56 7.58 -7.22 -16.24
CA GLN A 56 8.45 -6.39 -17.06
C GLN A 56 9.02 -7.18 -18.24
N THR A 57 9.59 -8.36 -17.99
CA THR A 57 10.14 -9.23 -19.05
C THR A 57 9.06 -9.54 -20.08
N ARG A 58 7.85 -9.93 -19.64
CA ARG A 58 6.78 -10.23 -20.58
C ARG A 58 6.35 -9.02 -21.41
N CYS A 59 6.30 -7.83 -20.81
CA CYS A 59 6.02 -6.60 -21.54
C CYS A 59 7.10 -6.29 -22.58
N GLN A 60 8.38 -6.50 -22.25
CA GLN A 60 9.50 -6.31 -23.17
C GLN A 60 9.47 -7.31 -24.34
N ASP A 61 9.14 -8.57 -24.08
CA ASP A 61 8.95 -9.60 -25.13
C ASP A 61 7.84 -9.21 -26.13
N LEU A 62 6.85 -8.43 -25.67
CA LEU A 62 5.76 -7.90 -26.47
C LEU A 62 6.07 -6.53 -27.10
N GLY A 63 7.31 -6.03 -26.96
CA GLY A 63 7.76 -4.77 -27.57
C GLY A 63 7.43 -3.51 -26.77
N VAL A 64 6.97 -3.62 -25.52
CA VAL A 64 6.72 -2.45 -24.65
C VAL A 64 8.06 -1.81 -24.26
N LYS A 65 8.15 -0.49 -24.47
CA LYS A 65 9.32 0.31 -24.07
C LYS A 65 9.17 0.81 -22.65
N PHE A 66 10.27 0.81 -21.90
CA PHE A 66 10.35 1.32 -20.54
C PHE A 66 11.32 2.48 -20.47
N GLU A 67 10.85 3.63 -20.00
CA GLU A 67 11.66 4.83 -19.79
C GLU A 67 11.76 5.11 -18.27
N PHE A 68 12.86 4.69 -17.66
CA PHE A 68 13.13 4.92 -16.24
C PHE A 68 13.74 6.29 -15.99
N ASN A 69 13.64 6.79 -14.75
CA ASN A 69 14.10 8.13 -14.35
C ASN A 69 13.40 9.31 -15.09
N SER A 70 12.32 9.02 -15.81
CA SER A 70 11.55 9.99 -16.61
C SER A 70 10.29 10.44 -15.86
N ARG A 71 10.46 11.22 -14.79
CA ARG A 71 9.32 11.68 -13.96
C ARG A 71 8.35 12.53 -14.78
N VAL A 72 7.12 12.06 -14.91
CA VAL A 72 6.01 12.84 -15.50
C VAL A 72 5.64 13.99 -14.56
N THR A 73 5.57 15.20 -15.12
CA THR A 73 5.21 16.43 -14.41
C THR A 73 3.89 17.01 -14.87
N GLU A 74 3.41 16.65 -16.06
CA GLU A 74 2.13 17.11 -16.58
C GLU A 74 1.49 16.07 -17.51
N ILE A 75 0.16 15.98 -17.49
CA ILE A 75 -0.67 15.36 -18.52
C ILE A 75 -1.37 16.49 -19.27
N THR A 76 -1.01 16.68 -20.53
CA THR A 76 -1.53 17.81 -21.32
C THR A 76 -2.92 17.50 -21.85
N VAL A 77 -3.82 18.47 -21.75
CA VAL A 77 -5.21 18.34 -22.15
C VAL A 77 -5.62 19.54 -22.99
N ASP A 78 -6.22 19.26 -24.13
CA ASP A 78 -6.76 20.24 -25.07
C ASP A 78 -8.22 19.90 -25.39
N HIS A 79 -9.12 20.86 -25.21
CA HIS A 79 -10.58 20.66 -25.36
C HIS A 79 -11.12 19.38 -24.68
N ASP A 80 -10.74 19.18 -23.41
CA ASP A 80 -11.08 18.00 -22.59
C ASP A 80 -10.59 16.65 -23.16
N ARG A 81 -9.60 16.65 -24.06
CA ARG A 81 -8.92 15.46 -24.57
C ARG A 81 -7.42 15.51 -24.27
N THR A 82 -6.89 14.41 -23.76
CA THR A 82 -5.46 14.25 -23.52
C THR A 82 -4.68 14.31 -24.84
N LYS A 83 -3.51 14.94 -24.81
CA LYS A 83 -2.58 15.04 -25.96
C LYS A 83 -1.26 14.33 -25.72
N GLY A 84 -0.95 14.01 -24.47
CA GLY A 84 0.30 13.37 -24.09
C GLY A 84 0.72 13.75 -22.68
N ILE A 85 2.02 13.65 -22.44
CA ILE A 85 2.64 13.91 -21.14
C ILE A 85 3.86 14.82 -21.29
N VAL A 86 4.20 15.55 -20.24
CA VAL A 86 5.46 16.27 -20.09
C VAL A 86 6.25 15.60 -18.98
N ILE A 87 7.52 15.32 -19.25
CA ILE A 87 8.46 14.81 -18.24
C ILE A 87 9.34 15.94 -17.68
N LYS A 88 10.04 15.68 -16.56
CA LYS A 88 10.72 16.70 -15.72
C LYS A 88 11.67 17.66 -16.46
N ASP A 89 12.27 17.24 -17.56
CA ASP A 89 13.13 18.06 -18.42
C ASP A 89 12.36 18.92 -19.43
N LYS A 90 11.03 18.98 -19.30
CA LYS A 90 10.06 19.64 -20.17
C LYS A 90 9.93 19.02 -21.56
N THR A 91 10.43 17.81 -21.77
CA THR A 91 10.19 17.07 -23.01
C THR A 91 8.72 16.66 -23.07
N PHE A 92 8.06 17.03 -24.17
CA PHE A 92 6.69 16.62 -24.47
C PHE A 92 6.68 15.32 -25.26
N ILE A 93 5.89 14.35 -24.79
CA ILE A 93 5.68 13.06 -25.45
C ILE A 93 4.21 12.99 -25.85
N ALA A 94 3.94 13.06 -27.15
CA ALA A 94 2.60 12.98 -27.69
C ALA A 94 2.03 11.56 -27.56
N SER A 95 0.74 11.45 -27.21
CA SER A 95 0.01 10.18 -27.21
C SER A 95 -1.49 10.38 -27.38
N ASP A 96 -2.15 9.42 -28.03
CA ASP A 96 -3.61 9.42 -28.16
C ASP A 96 -4.31 9.09 -26.84
N LEU A 97 -3.69 8.21 -26.06
CA LEU A 97 -4.16 7.71 -24.79
C LEU A 97 -3.06 7.88 -23.72
N VAL A 98 -3.48 8.12 -22.48
CA VAL A 98 -2.63 8.10 -21.29
C VAL A 98 -3.28 7.22 -20.24
N VAL A 99 -2.56 6.19 -19.79
CA VAL A 99 -2.96 5.33 -18.68
C VAL A 99 -2.10 5.70 -17.47
N ALA A 100 -2.71 6.31 -16.47
CA ALA A 100 -2.03 6.76 -15.27
C ALA A 100 -2.16 5.72 -14.14
N ASN A 101 -1.05 5.11 -13.75
CA ASN A 101 -0.92 4.27 -12.55
C ASN A 101 -0.39 5.06 -11.33
N ALA A 102 -0.17 6.36 -11.47
CA ALA A 102 0.10 7.26 -10.35
C ALA A 102 -1.18 7.41 -9.50
N ASP A 103 -1.03 7.74 -8.22
CA ASP A 103 -2.17 7.97 -7.34
C ASP A 103 -3.15 8.98 -7.96
N ALA A 104 -4.44 8.66 -7.95
CA ALA A 104 -5.45 9.45 -8.63
C ALA A 104 -5.53 10.89 -8.10
N GLU A 105 -5.31 11.13 -6.81
CA GLU A 105 -5.22 12.50 -6.29
C GLU A 105 -4.03 13.22 -6.88
N HIS A 106 -2.88 12.56 -7.00
CA HIS A 106 -1.71 13.16 -7.64
C HIS A 106 -1.97 13.47 -9.12
N VAL A 107 -2.56 12.52 -9.85
CA VAL A 107 -2.95 12.69 -11.26
C VAL A 107 -3.85 13.90 -11.44
N TYR A 108 -4.98 13.94 -10.72
CA TYR A 108 -5.93 15.01 -10.89
C TYR A 108 -5.40 16.32 -10.29
N ASN A 109 -4.75 16.33 -9.13
CA ASN A 109 -4.39 17.57 -8.43
C ASN A 109 -3.09 18.22 -8.90
N ASN A 110 -2.13 17.42 -9.36
CA ASN A 110 -0.78 17.90 -9.68
C ASN A 110 -0.41 17.74 -11.16
N LEU A 111 -0.83 16.66 -11.81
CA LEU A 111 -0.43 16.40 -13.21
C LEU A 111 -1.39 17.04 -14.23
N ILE A 112 -2.64 17.30 -13.86
CA ILE A 112 -3.60 17.95 -14.76
C ILE A 112 -3.77 19.41 -14.33
N SER A 113 -3.75 20.34 -15.30
CA SER A 113 -4.03 21.76 -15.04
C SER A 113 -5.38 21.97 -14.35
N LYS A 114 -5.43 22.92 -13.40
CA LYS A 114 -6.65 23.28 -12.66
C LYS A 114 -7.77 23.83 -13.56
N ASN A 115 -7.42 24.30 -14.76
CA ASN A 115 -8.37 24.88 -15.72
C ASN A 115 -9.13 23.82 -16.55
N VAL A 116 -8.71 22.55 -16.49
CA VAL A 116 -9.37 21.45 -17.21
C VAL A 116 -10.72 21.13 -16.56
N LYS A 117 -11.80 21.50 -17.22
CA LYS A 117 -13.17 21.39 -16.67
C LYS A 117 -13.59 19.93 -16.46
N SER A 118 -13.24 19.02 -17.39
CA SER A 118 -13.53 17.59 -17.28
C SER A 118 -12.95 16.93 -16.02
N ALA A 119 -11.84 17.45 -15.48
CA ALA A 119 -11.20 16.95 -14.26
C ALA A 119 -11.90 17.39 -12.96
N ARG A 120 -12.72 18.45 -12.99
CA ARG A 120 -13.27 19.10 -11.77
C ARG A 120 -14.11 18.16 -10.91
N TYR A 121 -14.93 17.33 -11.55
CA TYR A 121 -15.79 16.37 -10.83
C TYR A 121 -14.98 15.33 -10.06
N GLU A 122 -13.94 14.77 -10.69
CA GLU A 122 -13.10 13.75 -10.05
C GLU A 122 -12.28 14.36 -8.91
N ARG A 123 -11.77 15.59 -9.05
CA ARG A 123 -11.11 16.32 -7.94
C ARG A 123 -12.01 16.45 -6.72
N GLU A 124 -13.25 16.90 -6.91
CA GLU A 124 -14.19 17.09 -5.78
C GLU A 124 -14.58 15.77 -5.13
N LYS A 125 -14.77 14.71 -5.95
CA LYS A 125 -15.05 13.37 -5.45
C LYS A 125 -13.89 12.83 -4.60
N LEU A 126 -12.65 12.94 -5.11
CA LEU A 126 -11.45 12.49 -4.41
C LEU A 126 -11.20 13.28 -3.12
N ARG A 127 -11.47 14.59 -3.12
CA ARG A 127 -11.39 15.44 -1.91
C ARG A 127 -12.30 14.95 -0.78
N ARG A 128 -13.45 14.38 -1.10
CA ARG A 128 -14.42 13.85 -0.13
C ARG A 128 -14.14 12.42 0.31
N SER A 129 -13.27 11.70 -0.39
CA SER A 129 -12.98 10.30 -0.08
C SER A 129 -12.13 10.16 1.18
N THR A 130 -12.52 9.24 2.06
CA THR A 130 -11.73 8.88 3.24
C THR A 130 -10.53 8.04 2.83
N LYS A 131 -9.33 8.47 3.20
CA LYS A 131 -8.08 7.81 2.85
C LYS A 131 -7.82 6.60 3.75
N SER A 132 -7.15 5.59 3.22
CA SER A 132 -6.76 4.43 4.02
C SER A 132 -5.72 4.83 5.07
N LEU A 133 -5.54 4.01 6.10
CA LEU A 133 -4.34 4.09 6.94
C LEU A 133 -3.06 3.90 6.12
N SER A 134 -1.93 4.20 6.74
CA SER A 134 -0.58 3.91 6.24
C SER A 134 0.04 2.75 7.02
N GLY A 135 1.28 2.40 6.68
CA GLY A 135 2.05 1.37 7.37
C GLY A 135 3.42 1.90 7.76
N PHE A 136 3.90 1.49 8.93
CA PHE A 136 5.30 1.62 9.32
C PHE A 136 5.93 0.24 9.24
N SER A 137 7.02 0.10 8.48
CA SER A 137 7.65 -1.21 8.27
C SER A 137 9.10 -1.25 8.68
N LEU A 138 9.53 -2.42 9.15
CA LEU A 138 10.93 -2.77 9.34
C LEU A 138 11.32 -3.88 8.35
N LEU A 139 12.48 -3.73 7.74
CA LEU A 139 13.16 -4.75 6.96
C LEU A 139 14.36 -5.20 7.80
N LEU A 140 14.29 -6.41 8.32
CA LEU A 140 15.29 -6.96 9.24
C LEU A 140 16.09 -8.06 8.53
N GLY A 141 17.41 -7.97 8.61
CA GLY A 141 18.30 -9.09 8.37
C GLY A 141 18.82 -9.61 9.71
N LEU A 142 18.60 -10.89 9.97
CA LEU A 142 18.96 -11.54 11.23
C LEU A 142 20.02 -12.61 11.01
N ASP A 143 20.89 -12.80 12.00
CA ASP A 143 21.93 -13.82 12.04
C ASP A 143 21.78 -14.71 13.29
N ASN A 144 21.38 -15.95 13.06
CA ASN A 144 21.10 -16.96 14.08
C ASN A 144 22.37 -17.49 14.75
N SER A 145 23.56 -17.21 14.22
CA SER A 145 24.81 -17.53 14.91
C SER A 145 25.07 -16.62 16.12
N ARG A 146 24.42 -15.44 16.18
CA ARG A 146 24.61 -14.44 17.23
C ARG A 146 23.64 -14.58 18.41
N GLY A 147 22.63 -15.44 18.29
CA GLY A 147 21.64 -15.65 19.34
C GLY A 147 20.59 -16.69 18.95
N LYS A 148 19.86 -17.20 19.95
CA LYS A 148 18.84 -18.21 19.77
C LYS A 148 17.73 -17.72 18.84
N ASN A 149 17.42 -18.47 17.78
CA ASN A 149 16.29 -18.15 16.91
C ASN A 149 14.96 -18.61 17.52
N VAL A 150 13.87 -18.06 16.97
CA VAL A 150 12.49 -18.43 17.33
C VAL A 150 11.84 -19.06 16.11
N GLU A 151 11.10 -20.15 16.32
CA GLU A 151 10.36 -20.77 15.24
C GLU A 151 9.11 -19.95 14.94
N LEU A 152 9.05 -19.39 13.74
CA LEU A 152 7.91 -18.65 13.22
C LEU A 152 7.29 -19.38 12.02
N ALA A 153 5.98 -19.18 11.84
CA ALA A 153 5.31 -19.47 10.58
C ALA A 153 5.74 -18.46 9.50
N HIS A 154 5.31 -18.67 8.26
CA HIS A 154 5.58 -17.71 7.19
C HIS A 154 4.96 -16.34 7.49
N HIS A 155 3.72 -16.34 7.98
CA HIS A 155 2.98 -15.13 8.38
C HIS A 155 2.58 -15.25 9.85
N ASN A 156 2.91 -14.23 10.63
CA ASN A 156 2.67 -14.21 12.07
C ASN A 156 2.02 -12.88 12.42
N VAL A 157 1.04 -12.90 13.33
CA VAL A 157 0.45 -11.69 13.88
C VAL A 157 0.38 -11.77 15.40
N PHE A 158 0.86 -10.71 16.03
CA PHE A 158 0.84 -10.51 17.47
C PHE A 158 -0.08 -9.35 17.76
N PHE A 159 -1.22 -9.66 18.38
CA PHE A 159 -2.21 -8.66 18.76
C PHE A 159 -1.82 -7.98 20.08
N PRO A 160 -2.16 -6.68 20.25
CA PRO A 160 -2.01 -5.98 21.50
C PRO A 160 -3.07 -6.42 22.51
N GLN A 161 -2.94 -6.00 23.76
CA GLN A 161 -3.93 -6.31 24.79
C GLN A 161 -5.28 -5.61 24.50
N ASN A 162 -5.24 -4.39 23.94
CA ASN A 162 -6.43 -3.64 23.57
C ASN A 162 -6.34 -3.20 22.10
N TYR A 163 -7.05 -3.94 21.24
CA TYR A 163 -6.99 -3.72 19.79
C TYR A 163 -7.73 -2.45 19.35
N ASP A 164 -8.78 -2.02 20.07
CA ASP A 164 -9.54 -0.80 19.72
C ASP A 164 -8.68 0.47 19.86
N ASN A 165 -7.71 0.48 20.78
CA ASN A 165 -6.79 1.61 20.96
C ASN A 165 -5.94 1.87 19.71
N GLU A 166 -5.58 0.82 18.96
CA GLU A 166 -4.83 0.97 17.71
C GLU A 166 -5.61 1.81 16.70
N PHE A 167 -6.90 1.52 16.55
CA PHE A 167 -7.76 2.23 15.61
C PHE A 167 -8.13 3.63 16.10
N GLU A 168 -8.20 3.84 17.42
CA GLU A 168 -8.34 5.17 18.00
C GLU A 168 -7.13 6.06 17.69
N ASP A 169 -5.93 5.53 17.91
CA ASP A 169 -4.68 6.25 17.65
C ASP A 169 -4.50 6.53 16.15
N VAL A 170 -4.79 5.56 15.27
CA VAL A 170 -4.60 5.70 13.82
C VAL A 170 -5.63 6.63 13.16
N PHE A 171 -6.92 6.43 13.42
CA PHE A 171 -7.99 7.12 12.67
C PHE A 171 -8.49 8.41 13.32
N ASN A 172 -8.43 8.52 14.65
CA ASN A 172 -9.00 9.65 15.38
C ASN A 172 -7.92 10.59 15.90
N ARG A 173 -6.99 10.09 16.72
CA ARG A 173 -5.90 10.91 17.28
C ARG A 173 -4.80 11.20 16.27
N LYS A 174 -4.66 10.34 15.25
CA LYS A 174 -3.64 10.38 14.19
C LYS A 174 -2.21 10.40 14.73
N ILE A 175 -1.91 9.53 15.69
CA ILE A 175 -0.59 9.39 16.31
C ILE A 175 -0.05 7.96 16.16
N PRO A 176 1.28 7.75 16.22
CA PRO A 176 1.88 6.42 16.24
C PRO A 176 1.32 5.61 17.41
N VAL A 177 0.95 4.37 17.14
CA VAL A 177 0.24 3.50 18.09
C VAL A 177 1.18 3.10 19.22
N ASP A 178 0.69 3.14 20.47
CA ASP A 178 1.55 2.83 21.61
C ASP A 178 1.92 1.34 21.68
N ASP A 179 0.91 0.49 21.64
CA ASP A 179 1.01 -0.98 21.60
C ASP A 179 0.39 -1.50 20.29
N PRO A 180 1.15 -1.55 19.18
CA PRO A 180 0.59 -1.90 17.88
C PRO A 180 0.43 -3.42 17.71
N THR A 181 -0.55 -3.81 16.90
CA THR A 181 -0.52 -5.13 16.24
C THR A 181 0.72 -5.24 15.36
N ILE A 182 1.50 -6.30 15.55
CA ILE A 182 2.70 -6.55 14.77
C ILE A 182 2.46 -7.72 13.82
N TYR A 183 2.59 -7.44 12.52
CA TYR A 183 2.68 -8.47 11.49
C TYR A 183 4.14 -8.76 11.17
N ILE A 184 4.52 -10.04 11.15
CA ILE A 184 5.84 -10.52 10.71
C ILE A 184 5.65 -11.49 9.56
N CYS A 185 6.21 -11.15 8.41
CA CYS A 185 6.48 -12.08 7.34
C CYS A 185 7.91 -12.61 7.51
N ALA A 186 8.04 -13.91 7.76
CA ALA A 186 9.31 -14.62 7.92
C ALA A 186 9.39 -15.79 6.92
N PRO A 187 9.66 -15.52 5.63
CA PRO A 187 9.73 -16.56 4.60
C PRO A 187 10.84 -17.56 4.89
N LYS A 188 10.52 -18.85 4.77
CA LYS A 188 11.50 -19.95 4.76
C LYS A 188 11.98 -20.24 3.32
N ASP A 189 12.49 -19.20 2.67
CA ASP A 189 12.95 -19.25 1.28
C ASP A 189 14.45 -18.94 1.18
N ASP A 190 15.23 -19.97 0.93
CA ASP A 190 16.70 -19.88 0.83
C ASP A 190 17.17 -18.91 -0.26
N SER A 191 16.36 -18.64 -1.28
CA SER A 191 16.71 -17.68 -2.33
C SER A 191 16.59 -16.22 -1.89
N MET A 192 16.00 -15.95 -0.72
CA MET A 192 15.89 -14.62 -0.13
C MET A 192 16.97 -14.32 0.91
N VAL A 193 17.84 -15.28 1.24
CA VAL A 193 18.87 -15.13 2.26
C VAL A 193 20.25 -15.53 1.73
N LYS A 194 21.31 -15.04 2.38
CA LYS A 194 22.70 -15.30 1.94
C LYS A 194 23.25 -16.66 2.41
N SER A 195 22.72 -17.20 3.50
CA SER A 195 23.12 -18.50 4.06
C SER A 195 22.07 -19.05 5.02
N VAL A 196 22.21 -20.33 5.39
CA VAL A 196 21.29 -21.09 6.26
C VAL A 196 21.06 -20.48 7.65
N ASN A 197 22.03 -19.72 8.18
CA ASN A 197 21.90 -19.07 9.50
C ASN A 197 21.27 -17.67 9.42
N LYS A 198 20.89 -17.21 8.23
CA LYS A 198 20.34 -15.87 8.03
C LYS A 198 18.83 -15.94 7.84
N GLU A 199 18.14 -14.95 8.37
CA GLU A 199 16.70 -14.75 8.13
C GLU A 199 16.45 -13.34 7.60
N SER A 200 15.41 -13.20 6.77
CA SER A 200 14.92 -11.91 6.30
C SER A 200 13.48 -11.73 6.75
N TRP A 201 13.26 -10.80 7.67
CA TRP A 201 11.91 -10.51 8.17
C TRP A 201 11.42 -9.18 7.63
N PHE A 202 10.16 -9.18 7.19
CA PHE A 202 9.40 -7.96 6.97
C PHE A 202 8.41 -7.80 8.12
N VAL A 203 8.56 -6.72 8.88
CA VAL A 203 7.66 -6.37 9.98
C VAL A 203 6.80 -5.19 9.56
N LEU A 204 5.51 -5.25 9.81
CA LEU A 204 4.56 -4.17 9.52
C LEU A 204 3.69 -3.90 10.74
N VAL A 205 3.50 -2.62 11.04
CA VAL A 205 2.47 -2.13 11.96
C VAL A 205 1.60 -1.12 11.22
N ASN A 206 0.32 -1.04 11.57
CA ASN A 206 -0.55 0.03 11.08
C ASN A 206 -0.07 1.37 11.64
N ALA A 207 -0.20 2.42 10.83
CA ALA A 207 0.22 3.76 11.20
C ALA A 207 -0.78 4.81 10.69
N PRO A 208 -0.93 5.94 11.41
CA PRO A 208 -1.58 7.10 10.84
C PRO A 208 -0.82 7.58 9.60
N ARG A 209 -1.55 8.24 8.70
CA ARG A 209 -0.98 8.88 7.51
C ARG A 209 0.03 9.96 7.89
N HIS A 210 0.96 10.25 6.99
CA HIS A 210 1.80 11.45 7.10
C HIS A 210 0.97 12.70 6.81
N GLU A 211 0.70 13.49 7.86
CA GLU A 211 -0.16 14.67 7.79
C GLU A 211 0.40 15.78 8.71
N PRO A 212 1.55 16.40 8.37
CA PRO A 212 2.25 17.31 9.28
C PRO A 212 1.40 18.52 9.73
N ASP A 213 0.45 18.96 8.90
CA ASP A 213 -0.42 20.10 9.21
C ASP A 213 -1.65 19.74 10.07
N SER A 214 -2.01 18.45 10.19
CA SER A 214 -3.30 18.04 10.78
C SER A 214 -3.29 16.68 11.50
N GLY A 215 -2.10 16.15 11.78
CA GLY A 215 -1.84 14.82 12.31
C GLY A 215 -0.35 14.64 12.61
N TRP A 216 0.20 13.47 12.30
CA TRP A 216 1.60 13.16 12.61
C TRP A 216 2.58 13.49 11.48
N ASP A 217 3.71 14.09 11.87
CA ASP A 217 4.87 14.29 11.00
C ASP A 217 5.84 13.10 11.11
N TRP A 218 5.83 12.24 10.08
CA TRP A 218 6.68 11.06 9.96
C TRP A 218 8.07 11.34 9.39
N GLN A 219 8.40 12.60 9.10
CA GLN A 219 9.78 13.02 8.77
C GLN A 219 10.66 13.02 10.03
N GLN A 220 10.04 13.04 11.20
CA GLN A 220 10.70 13.09 12.50
C GLN A 220 10.42 11.79 13.28
N ASN A 221 11.35 11.43 14.18
CA ASN A 221 11.17 10.37 15.18
C ASN A 221 10.89 8.95 14.65
N GLY A 222 11.08 8.70 13.35
CA GLY A 222 10.91 7.36 12.77
C GLY A 222 11.85 6.33 13.39
N ASP A 223 13.09 6.71 13.71
CA ASP A 223 14.06 5.84 14.36
C ASP A 223 13.66 5.48 15.80
N ILE A 224 13.06 6.42 16.54
CA ILE A 224 12.53 6.19 17.88
C ILE A 224 11.40 5.16 17.83
N TYR A 225 10.48 5.30 16.88
CA TYR A 225 9.39 4.35 16.70
C TYR A 225 9.89 2.97 16.23
N ALA A 226 10.89 2.92 15.35
CA ALA A 226 11.54 1.66 14.95
C ALA A 226 12.18 0.94 16.16
N LYS A 227 12.92 1.67 17.02
CA LYS A 227 13.49 1.13 18.25
C LYS A 227 12.41 0.60 19.21
N LYS A 228 11.29 1.31 19.30
CA LYS A 228 10.14 0.86 20.10
C LYS A 228 9.58 -0.47 19.60
N ILE A 229 9.39 -0.62 18.29
CA ILE A 229 8.91 -1.89 17.70
C ILE A 229 9.93 -3.01 17.95
N LEU A 230 11.23 -2.75 17.81
CA LEU A 230 12.27 -3.75 18.13
C LEU A 230 12.23 -4.18 19.60
N ASN A 231 12.13 -3.23 20.53
CA ASN A 231 11.99 -3.54 21.95
C ASN A 231 10.73 -4.35 22.24
N LYS A 232 9.61 -4.04 21.55
CA LYS A 232 8.37 -4.81 21.66
C LYS A 232 8.55 -6.24 21.15
N LEU A 233 9.21 -6.43 20.00
CA LEU A 233 9.53 -7.75 19.46
C LEU A 233 10.36 -8.58 20.46
N ASP A 234 11.37 -7.97 21.08
CA ASP A 234 12.17 -8.65 22.11
C ASP A 234 11.35 -8.97 23.37
N GLY A 235 10.47 -8.05 23.80
CA GLY A 235 9.54 -8.27 24.90
C GLY A 235 8.52 -9.39 24.64
N LEU A 236 8.20 -9.65 23.36
CA LEU A 236 7.41 -10.80 22.91
C LEU A 236 8.25 -12.10 22.81
N GLY A 237 9.54 -12.04 23.14
CA GLY A 237 10.44 -13.19 23.11
C GLY A 237 11.00 -13.51 21.72
N MET A 238 10.85 -12.61 20.72
CA MET A 238 11.31 -12.86 19.35
C MET A 238 12.85 -12.83 19.21
N ASN A 239 13.55 -12.34 20.23
CA ASN A 239 15.00 -12.29 20.34
C ASN A 239 15.68 -11.67 19.10
N VAL A 240 15.16 -10.53 18.66
CA VAL A 240 15.58 -9.82 17.45
C VAL A 240 16.89 -9.06 17.69
N SER A 241 17.00 -8.27 18.77
CA SER A 241 18.14 -7.36 18.93
C SER A 241 19.51 -8.06 18.93
N PRO A 242 19.71 -9.21 19.60
CA PRO A 242 21.01 -9.89 19.57
C PRO A 242 21.39 -10.43 18.18
N ARG A 243 20.38 -10.79 17.37
CA ARG A 243 20.53 -11.37 16.04
C ARG A 243 20.58 -10.31 14.93
N LEU A 244 20.24 -9.06 15.21
CA LEU A 244 20.09 -8.01 14.21
C LEU A 244 21.42 -7.66 13.52
N GLU A 245 21.49 -7.92 12.21
CA GLU A 245 22.62 -7.58 11.34
C GLU A 245 22.29 -6.40 10.43
N PHE A 246 21.03 -6.31 9.99
CA PHE A 246 20.56 -5.25 9.12
C PHE A 246 19.20 -4.75 9.60
N LEU A 247 19.04 -3.43 9.66
CA LEU A 247 17.78 -2.75 9.92
C LEU A 247 17.60 -1.64 8.90
N LYS A 248 16.48 -1.68 8.21
CA LYS A 248 15.94 -0.51 7.51
C LYS A 248 14.49 -0.35 7.94
N TYR A 249 14.07 0.86 8.26
CA TYR A 249 12.65 1.15 8.43
C TYR A 249 12.13 1.98 7.26
N ARG A 250 10.81 1.98 7.07
CA ARG A 250 10.10 2.90 6.20
C ARG A 250 8.91 3.49 6.94
N THR A 251 8.86 4.80 7.01
CA THR A 251 7.75 5.55 7.58
C THR A 251 6.67 5.82 6.51
N PRO A 252 5.46 6.25 6.91
CA PRO A 252 4.48 6.82 5.99
C PRO A 252 5.01 7.97 5.12
N ALA A 253 5.93 8.80 5.62
CA ALA A 253 6.57 9.85 4.81
C ALA A 253 7.51 9.25 3.75
N ASP A 254 8.27 8.20 4.10
CA ASP A 254 9.10 7.48 3.11
C ASP A 254 8.24 6.84 2.02
N LEU A 255 7.08 6.29 2.38
CA LEU A 255 6.13 5.70 1.43
C LEU A 255 5.51 6.76 0.52
N GLU A 256 5.12 7.92 1.06
CA GLU A 256 4.65 9.05 0.25
C GLU A 256 5.73 9.48 -0.76
N ASN A 257 6.96 9.66 -0.31
CA ASN A 257 8.06 10.08 -1.18
C ASN A 257 8.42 9.05 -2.25
N TYR A 258 8.39 7.76 -1.89
CA TYR A 258 8.76 6.67 -2.79
C TYR A 258 7.68 6.38 -3.84
N ALA A 259 6.42 6.24 -3.40
CA ALA A 259 5.31 5.82 -4.25
C ALA A 259 4.46 6.98 -4.77
N MET A 260 4.70 8.21 -4.29
CA MET A 260 3.86 9.38 -4.54
C MET A 260 2.39 9.17 -4.13
N ALA A 261 2.19 8.35 -3.09
CA ALA A 261 0.89 8.05 -2.51
C ALA A 261 0.60 9.04 -1.36
N PRO A 262 -0.43 9.90 -1.45
CA PRO A 262 -0.70 10.94 -0.47
C PRO A 262 -0.84 10.40 0.97
N GLY A 263 -0.08 10.98 1.90
CA GLY A 263 0.03 10.59 3.30
C GLY A 263 0.65 9.21 3.52
N GLY A 264 1.26 8.61 2.51
CA GLY A 264 1.83 7.25 2.57
C GLY A 264 0.77 6.16 2.59
N SER A 265 -0.46 6.45 2.16
CA SER A 265 -1.59 5.52 2.23
C SER A 265 -1.31 4.25 1.41
N ILE A 266 -1.49 3.06 2.01
CA ILE A 266 -1.11 1.79 1.37
C ILE A 266 -2.22 1.13 0.53
N TYR A 267 -3.45 1.65 0.60
CA TYR A 267 -4.60 1.15 -0.18
C TYR A 267 -5.38 2.24 -0.93
N GLY A 268 -4.81 3.44 -1.06
CA GLY A 268 -5.51 4.60 -1.63
C GLY A 268 -6.67 5.06 -0.73
N THR A 269 -7.90 4.79 -1.15
CA THR A 269 -9.10 5.13 -0.36
C THR A 269 -9.51 3.99 0.57
N SER A 270 -9.85 4.30 1.82
CA SER A 270 -10.43 3.35 2.79
C SER A 270 -11.80 2.83 2.34
N SER A 271 -12.26 1.74 2.98
CA SER A 271 -13.58 1.12 2.79
C SER A 271 -14.49 1.29 4.02
N ASN A 272 -14.31 2.36 4.81
CA ASN A 272 -15.06 2.66 6.04
C ASN A 272 -16.58 2.86 5.87
N SER A 273 -17.10 2.74 4.64
CA SER A 273 -18.53 2.73 4.33
C SER A 273 -18.75 2.01 3.00
N ALA A 274 -19.93 1.44 2.78
CA ALA A 274 -20.31 0.89 1.47
C ALA A 274 -20.25 1.96 0.36
N ALA A 275 -20.47 3.23 0.72
CA ALA A 275 -20.38 4.37 -0.20
C ALA A 275 -18.94 4.67 -0.65
N SER A 276 -17.93 4.27 0.13
CA SER A 276 -16.51 4.58 -0.13
C SER A 276 -16.03 4.01 -1.47
N ALA A 277 -16.57 2.85 -1.90
CA ALA A 277 -16.24 2.25 -3.19
C ALA A 277 -16.63 3.17 -4.38
N PHE A 278 -17.69 3.98 -4.23
CA PHE A 278 -18.14 4.92 -5.28
C PHE A 278 -17.30 6.21 -5.33
N LEU A 279 -16.47 6.47 -4.31
CA LEU A 279 -15.60 7.65 -4.26
C LEU A 279 -14.22 7.41 -4.89
N ARG A 280 -13.89 6.16 -5.25
CA ARG A 280 -12.67 5.80 -5.99
C ARG A 280 -12.64 6.46 -7.37
N ALA A 281 -11.44 6.77 -7.87
CA ALA A 281 -11.30 7.30 -9.23
C ALA A 281 -11.83 6.31 -10.26
N ARG A 282 -12.51 6.81 -11.29
CA ARG A 282 -13.02 5.95 -12.37
C ARG A 282 -11.86 5.49 -13.25
N ASN A 283 -11.92 4.25 -13.74
CA ASN A 283 -10.91 3.75 -14.68
C ASN A 283 -10.89 4.55 -15.99
N ARG A 284 -12.07 4.94 -16.50
CA ARG A 284 -12.21 5.85 -17.64
C ARG A 284 -12.52 7.25 -17.14
N SER A 285 -11.60 8.19 -17.36
CA SER A 285 -11.78 9.58 -16.95
C SER A 285 -12.86 10.27 -17.79
N LYS A 286 -13.41 11.38 -17.25
CA LYS A 286 -14.20 12.33 -18.06
C LYS A 286 -13.31 13.11 -19.03
N THR A 287 -12.01 13.24 -18.73
CA THR A 287 -11.01 13.72 -19.68
C THR A 287 -10.79 12.64 -20.74
N LYS A 288 -11.16 12.92 -21.99
CA LYS A 288 -11.10 11.95 -23.09
C LYS A 288 -9.66 11.50 -23.33
N GLY A 289 -9.44 10.19 -23.44
CA GLY A 289 -8.10 9.62 -23.65
C GLY A 289 -7.31 9.39 -22.35
N LEU A 290 -7.79 9.84 -21.19
CA LEU A 290 -7.18 9.55 -19.90
C LEU A 290 -7.86 8.36 -19.21
N PHE A 291 -7.04 7.44 -18.73
CA PHE A 291 -7.44 6.32 -17.90
C PHE A 291 -6.66 6.33 -16.58
N CYS A 292 -7.30 5.89 -15.50
CA CYS A 292 -6.67 5.67 -14.20
C CYS A 292 -6.66 4.18 -13.89
N VAL A 293 -5.54 3.67 -13.39
CA VAL A 293 -5.37 2.27 -13.02
C VAL A 293 -4.67 2.18 -11.66
N GLY A 294 -4.83 1.06 -10.96
CA GLY A 294 -4.11 0.78 -9.72
C GLY A 294 -4.93 1.06 -8.46
N GLY A 295 -4.24 1.11 -7.31
CA GLY A 295 -4.88 1.00 -5.99
C GLY A 295 -5.76 2.19 -5.58
N SER A 296 -5.51 3.38 -6.14
CA SER A 296 -6.34 4.58 -5.93
C SER A 296 -7.52 4.69 -6.90
N ALA A 297 -7.56 3.82 -7.93
CA ALA A 297 -8.64 3.74 -8.89
C ALA A 297 -9.58 2.57 -8.56
N HIS A 298 -10.71 2.49 -9.26
CA HIS A 298 -11.58 1.33 -9.20
C HIS A 298 -10.84 0.07 -9.72
N PRO A 299 -11.04 -1.12 -9.14
CA PRO A 299 -11.91 -1.41 -8.00
C PRO A 299 -11.30 -1.12 -6.63
N GLY A 300 -9.98 -0.96 -6.48
CA GLY A 300 -9.36 -0.54 -5.21
C GLY A 300 -7.95 -1.07 -4.99
N GLY A 301 -7.42 -0.88 -3.78
CA GLY A 301 -6.10 -1.33 -3.36
C GLY A 301 -5.96 -2.84 -3.13
N GLY A 302 -4.72 -3.33 -3.14
CA GLY A 302 -4.38 -4.75 -3.01
C GLY A 302 -4.08 -5.41 -4.37
N LEU A 303 -3.11 -6.32 -4.40
CA LEU A 303 -2.59 -6.92 -5.64
C LEU A 303 -3.69 -7.47 -6.58
N PRO A 304 -4.70 -8.23 -6.09
CA PRO A 304 -5.75 -8.75 -6.97
C PRO A 304 -6.61 -7.63 -7.59
N LEU A 305 -7.00 -6.63 -6.78
CA LEU A 305 -7.84 -5.52 -7.24
C LEU A 305 -7.09 -4.59 -8.20
N VAL A 306 -5.78 -4.41 -8.00
CA VAL A 306 -4.90 -3.70 -8.94
C VAL A 306 -4.83 -4.43 -10.29
N GLY A 307 -4.72 -5.77 -10.28
CA GLY A 307 -4.77 -6.59 -11.50
C GLY A 307 -6.09 -6.43 -12.26
N ILE A 308 -7.21 -6.52 -11.55
CA ILE A 308 -8.56 -6.31 -12.11
C ILE A 308 -8.71 -4.87 -12.64
N SER A 309 -8.14 -3.87 -11.96
CA SER A 309 -8.12 -2.48 -12.43
C SER A 309 -7.48 -2.38 -13.82
N ALA A 310 -6.34 -3.05 -14.01
CA ALA A 310 -5.63 -3.08 -15.29
C ALA A 310 -6.43 -3.80 -16.38
N GLU A 311 -7.07 -4.92 -16.04
CA GLU A 311 -7.95 -5.66 -16.95
C GLU A 311 -9.15 -4.80 -17.42
N ILE A 312 -9.81 -4.09 -16.50
CA ILE A 312 -10.92 -3.18 -16.83
C ILE A 312 -10.46 -2.08 -17.79
N VAL A 313 -9.30 -1.47 -17.53
CA VAL A 313 -8.73 -0.43 -18.41
C VAL A 313 -8.39 -0.99 -19.78
N ALA A 314 -7.74 -2.16 -19.85
CA ALA A 314 -7.41 -2.81 -21.11
C ALA A 314 -8.68 -3.11 -21.93
N ASN A 315 -9.73 -3.64 -21.30
CA ASN A 315 -11.01 -3.90 -21.96
C ASN A 315 -11.72 -2.61 -22.41
N CYS A 316 -11.58 -1.52 -21.66
CA CYS A 316 -12.14 -0.21 -22.03
C CYS A 316 -11.43 0.43 -23.23
N ILE A 317 -10.12 0.17 -23.40
CA ILE A 317 -9.32 0.64 -24.54
C ILE A 317 -9.57 -0.23 -25.77
N GLY A 318 -9.64 -1.55 -25.57
CA GLY A 318 -9.80 -2.53 -26.63
C GLY A 318 -8.48 -3.15 -27.07
N LYS A 319 -8.55 -4.10 -28.01
CA LYS A 319 -7.39 -4.75 -28.60
C LYS A 319 -6.65 -3.76 -29.52
N ALA A 320 -5.32 -3.84 -29.48
CA ALA A 320 -4.45 -3.19 -30.47
C ALA A 320 -4.57 -3.87 -31.84
#